data_AF-A0A7K1GQX2-F1
#
_entry.id   AF-A0A7K1GQX2-F1
#
_cell.length_a   1.000
_cell.length_b   1.000
_cell.length_c   1.000
_cell.angle_alpha   90.00
_cell.angle_beta   90.00
_cell.angle_gamma   90.00
#
_symmetry.space_group_name_H-M   'P 1'
#
loop_
_entity.id
_entity.type
_entity.pdbx_description
1 polymer ?
#
loop_
_entity_poly.entity_id
_entity_poly.type
_entity_poly.pdbx_seq_one_letter_code
_entity_poly.pdbx_strand_id
1 'polypeptide(L)'
;MKNKHPKVSLENLCGLFGFSRQAYYEAITRRNTELISNSIVLCLVSEIRKDMPFIGTRKLLHLLEPKLEEHTIKIGRDQLFNLLRFHGLLIRRRKKIARTTNSNHPYKRYPDLIKNLEVTRSNQV
;
A
#
# COMPACT_ATOMS: atom_id res chain seq x y z
N MET A 1 -5.20 -27.22 -9.57
CA MET A 1 -4.86 -28.63 -9.25
C MET A 1 -5.69 -29.60 -10.07
N LYS A 2 -7.01 -29.69 -9.87
CA LYS A 2 -7.86 -30.64 -10.61
C LYS A 2 -7.84 -30.46 -12.13
N ASN A 3 -7.85 -29.21 -12.62
CA ASN A 3 -7.79 -28.93 -14.06
C ASN A 3 -6.47 -29.38 -14.73
N LYS A 4 -5.37 -29.51 -13.97
CA LYS A 4 -4.08 -29.99 -14.47
C LYS A 4 -3.98 -31.52 -14.46
N HIS A 5 -4.81 -32.21 -13.68
CA HIS A 5 -4.82 -33.66 -13.53
C HIS A 5 -6.26 -34.20 -13.59
N PRO A 6 -6.90 -34.20 -14.78
CA PRO A 6 -8.31 -34.58 -14.91
C PRO A 6 -8.56 -36.05 -14.54
N LYS A 7 -7.60 -36.94 -14.85
CA LYS A 7 -7.68 -38.40 -14.65
C LYS A 7 -7.59 -38.85 -13.19
N VAL A 8 -7.09 -38.02 -12.28
CA VAL A 8 -6.90 -38.37 -10.86
C VAL A 8 -8.10 -37.85 -10.05
N SER A 9 -8.66 -38.66 -9.15
CA SER A 9 -9.76 -38.20 -8.28
C SER A 9 -9.31 -37.03 -7.40
N LEU A 10 -10.24 -36.12 -7.09
CA LEU A 10 -9.93 -34.99 -6.20
C LEU A 10 -9.55 -35.48 -4.80
N GLU A 11 -10.14 -36.59 -4.37
CA GLU A 11 -9.87 -37.23 -3.08
C GLU A 11 -8.43 -37.74 -2.98
N ASN A 12 -7.92 -38.45 -4.00
CA ASN A 12 -6.52 -38.88 -4.03
C ASN A 12 -5.57 -37.69 -4.06
N LEU A 13 -5.91 -36.65 -4.83
CA LEU A 13 -5.12 -35.42 -4.89
C LEU A 13 -5.06 -34.71 -3.53
N CYS A 14 -6.18 -34.56 -2.84
CA CYS A 14 -6.22 -33.95 -1.51
C CYS A 14 -5.50 -34.83 -0.46
N GLY A 15 -5.66 -36.15 -0.57
CA GLY A 15 -4.99 -37.13 0.29
C GLY A 15 -3.46 -37.06 0.22
N LEU A 16 -2.88 -36.83 -0.96
CA LEU A 16 -1.43 -36.62 -1.12
C LEU A 16 -0.89 -35.43 -0.29
N PHE A 17 -1.73 -34.42 -0.01
CA PHE A 17 -1.37 -33.24 0.77
C PHE A 17 -1.92 -33.26 2.20
N GLY A 18 -2.54 -34.38 2.63
CA GLY A 18 -3.12 -34.50 3.97
C GLY A 18 -4.38 -33.68 4.21
N PHE A 19 -5.10 -33.28 3.15
CA PHE A 19 -6.35 -32.52 3.26
C PHE A 19 -7.56 -33.36 2.84
N SER A 20 -8.73 -33.01 3.39
CA SER A 20 -9.99 -33.58 2.93
C SER A 20 -10.50 -32.88 1.66
N ARG A 21 -11.31 -33.61 0.88
CA ARG A 21 -12.01 -33.02 -0.28
C ARG A 21 -12.91 -31.85 0.12
N GLN A 22 -13.54 -31.92 1.30
CA GLN A 22 -14.39 -30.85 1.82
C GLN A 22 -13.57 -29.57 2.11
N ALA A 23 -12.42 -29.71 2.77
CA ALA A 23 -11.52 -28.59 3.05
C ALA A 23 -11.05 -27.89 1.77
N TYR A 24 -10.85 -28.65 0.68
CA TYR A 24 -10.53 -28.07 -0.63
C TYR A 24 -11.63 -27.15 -1.16
N TYR A 25 -12.89 -27.60 -1.14
CA TYR A 25 -14.00 -26.78 -1.62
C TYR A 25 -14.29 -25.60 -0.69
N GLU A 26 -14.22 -25.80 0.62
CA GLU A 26 -14.36 -24.71 1.60
C GLU A 26 -13.29 -23.63 1.40
N ALA A 27 -12.04 -24.03 1.12
CA ALA A 27 -10.99 -23.08 0.80
C ALA A 27 -11.26 -22.29 -0.49
N ILE A 28 -11.88 -22.92 -1.50
CA ILE A 28 -12.27 -22.25 -2.74
C ILE A 28 -13.42 -21.28 -2.50
N THR A 29 -14.48 -21.71 -1.81
CA THR A 29 -15.64 -20.86 -1.53
C THR A 29 -15.20 -19.65 -0.70
N ARG A 30 -14.42 -19.86 0.35
CA ARG A 30 -13.85 -18.79 1.17
C ARG A 30 -13.00 -17.81 0.36
N ARG A 31 -12.15 -18.32 -0.55
CA ARG A 31 -11.34 -17.46 -1.42
C ARG A 31 -12.24 -16.64 -2.35
N ASN A 32 -13.26 -17.24 -2.94
CA ASN A 32 -14.17 -16.53 -3.84
C ASN A 32 -14.96 -15.45 -3.10
N THR A 33 -15.47 -15.75 -1.90
CA THR A 33 -16.17 -14.76 -1.07
C THR A 33 -15.23 -13.61 -0.68
N GLU A 34 -13.99 -13.92 -0.30
CA GLU A 34 -12.99 -12.90 0.04
C GLU A 34 -12.65 -12.01 -1.17
N LEU A 35 -12.51 -12.58 -2.37
CA LEU A 35 -12.27 -11.83 -3.60
C LEU A 35 -13.42 -10.87 -3.92
N ILE A 36 -14.67 -11.31 -3.76
CA ILE A 36 -15.86 -10.48 -3.97
C ILE A 36 -15.92 -9.35 -2.92
N SER A 37 -15.71 -9.66 -1.65
CA SER A 37 -15.68 -8.63 -0.60
C SER A 37 -14.56 -7.62 -0.86
N ASN A 38 -13.37 -8.08 -1.22
CA ASN A 38 -12.23 -7.21 -1.52
C ASN A 38 -12.50 -6.30 -2.72
N SER A 39 -13.17 -6.79 -3.77
CA SER A 39 -13.49 -5.95 -4.94
C SER A 39 -14.49 -4.85 -4.60
N ILE A 40 -15.50 -5.16 -3.76
CA ILE A 40 -16.46 -4.16 -3.25
C ILE A 40 -15.71 -3.11 -2.43
N VAL A 41 -14.85 -3.51 -1.48
CA VAL A 41 -14.05 -2.57 -0.68
C VAL A 41 -13.22 -1.66 -1.57
N LEU A 42 -12.55 -2.19 -2.60
CA LEU A 42 -11.74 -1.38 -3.53
C LEU A 42 -12.59 -0.37 -4.31
N CYS A 43 -13.80 -0.74 -4.71
CA CYS A 43 -14.74 0.17 -5.36
C CYS A 43 -15.10 1.34 -4.44
N LEU A 44 -15.52 1.05 -3.21
CA LEU A 44 -15.89 2.05 -2.21
C LEU A 44 -14.71 2.98 -1.86
N VAL A 45 -13.51 2.41 -1.74
CA VAL A 45 -12.28 3.19 -1.55
C VAL A 45 -12.04 4.14 -2.73
N SER A 46 -12.23 3.66 -3.95
CA SER A 46 -12.07 4.48 -5.15
C SER A 46 -13.09 5.62 -5.20
N GLU A 47 -14.32 5.40 -4.78
CA GLU A 47 -15.35 6.45 -4.69
C GLU A 47 -14.93 7.55 -3.71
N ILE A 48 -14.59 7.17 -2.47
CA ILE A 48 -14.20 8.15 -1.44
C ILE A 48 -12.97 8.96 -1.89
N ARG A 49 -12.05 8.32 -2.62
CA ARG A 49 -10.83 8.99 -3.11
C ARG A 49 -11.04 9.89 -4.33
N LYS A 50 -12.16 9.78 -5.04
CA LYS A 50 -12.51 10.78 -6.06
C LYS A 50 -12.71 12.14 -5.41
N ASP A 51 -13.36 12.17 -4.24
CA ASP A 51 -13.60 13.40 -3.48
C ASP A 51 -12.39 13.79 -2.63
N MET A 52 -11.73 12.80 -2.00
CA MET A 52 -10.60 13.01 -1.08
C MET A 52 -9.38 12.15 -1.45
N PRO A 53 -8.56 12.57 -2.42
CA PRO A 53 -7.48 11.74 -2.98
C PRO A 53 -6.36 11.41 -1.98
N PHE A 54 -6.14 12.27 -0.98
CA PHE A 54 -5.04 12.13 -0.02
C PHE A 54 -5.46 11.66 1.38
N ILE A 55 -6.66 11.07 1.51
CA ILE A 55 -7.13 10.58 2.81
C ILE A 55 -6.33 9.35 3.29
N GLY A 56 -5.83 9.42 4.52
CA GLY A 56 -5.09 8.32 5.13
C GLY A 56 -5.98 7.10 5.43
N THR A 57 -5.41 5.90 5.33
CA THR A 57 -6.15 4.62 5.46
C THR A 57 -6.93 4.46 6.78
N ARG A 58 -6.45 5.02 7.89
CA ARG A 58 -7.20 4.97 9.17
C ARG A 58 -8.49 5.78 9.12
N LYS A 59 -8.44 6.99 8.54
CA LYS A 59 -9.63 7.82 8.36
C LYS A 59 -10.56 7.25 7.29
N LEU A 60 -9.97 6.70 6.23
CA LEU A 60 -10.68 5.96 5.19
C LEU A 60 -11.51 4.81 5.78
N LEU A 61 -10.94 4.03 6.72
CA LEU A 61 -11.65 2.92 7.38
C LEU A 61 -12.91 3.42 8.09
N HIS A 62 -12.80 4.50 8.88
CA HIS A 62 -13.95 5.06 9.59
C HIS A 62 -15.05 5.56 8.63
N LEU A 63 -14.68 6.13 7.49
CA LEU A 63 -15.65 6.52 6.45
C LEU A 63 -16.26 5.33 5.72
N LEU A 64 -15.55 4.20 5.68
CA LEU A 64 -16.01 2.96 5.06
C LEU A 64 -16.95 2.18 5.98
N GLU A 65 -16.76 2.23 7.31
CA GLU A 65 -17.56 1.49 8.32
C GLU A 65 -19.06 1.43 7.99
N PRO A 66 -19.78 2.56 7.78
CA PRO A 66 -21.21 2.50 7.50
C PRO A 66 -21.53 1.77 6.18
N LYS A 67 -20.78 2.04 5.11
CA LYS A 67 -20.97 1.38 3.81
C LYS A 67 -20.62 -0.12 3.86
N LEU A 68 -19.67 -0.50 4.72
CA LEU A 68 -19.27 -1.90 4.90
C LEU A 68 -20.32 -2.69 5.67
N GLU A 69 -20.98 -2.06 6.65
CA GLU A 69 -22.10 -2.66 7.38
C GLU A 69 -23.28 -2.95 6.46
N GLU A 70 -23.61 -2.03 5.54
CA GLU A 70 -24.65 -2.24 4.51
C GLU A 70 -24.36 -3.48 3.64
N HIS A 71 -23.08 -3.70 3.29
CA HIS A 71 -22.66 -4.88 2.53
C HIS A 71 -22.38 -6.12 3.39
N THR A 72 -22.57 -6.04 4.71
CA THR A 72 -22.26 -7.12 5.68
C THR A 72 -20.78 -7.58 5.60
N ILE A 73 -19.87 -6.68 5.21
CA ILE A 73 -18.44 -6.97 5.06
C ILE A 73 -17.72 -6.54 6.34
N LYS A 74 -17.02 -7.48 6.98
CA LYS A 74 -16.14 -7.18 8.10
C LYS A 74 -14.71 -7.11 7.60
N ILE A 75 -14.09 -5.93 7.65
CA ILE A 75 -12.67 -5.76 7.34
C ILE A 75 -11.98 -5.02 8.48
N GLY A 76 -10.91 -5.62 9.00
CA GLY A 76 -10.09 -4.98 10.02
C GLY A 76 -9.13 -3.94 9.43
N ARG A 77 -8.57 -3.09 10.31
CA ARG A 77 -7.53 -2.12 9.96
C ARG A 77 -6.40 -2.75 9.15
N ASP A 78 -5.81 -3.83 9.67
CA ASP A 78 -4.60 -4.42 9.09
C ASP A 78 -4.91 -5.13 7.76
N GLN A 79 -6.08 -5.74 7.66
CA GLN A 79 -6.56 -6.33 6.41
C GLN A 79 -6.76 -5.26 5.33
N LEU A 80 -7.36 -4.11 5.67
CA LEU A 80 -7.50 -2.98 4.75
C LEU A 80 -6.12 -2.43 4.33
N PHE A 81 -5.17 -2.29 5.26
CA PHE A 81 -3.81 -1.87 4.91
C PHE A 81 -3.13 -2.86 3.95
N ASN A 82 -3.27 -4.16 4.20
CA ASN A 82 -2.69 -5.20 3.35
C ASN A 82 -3.34 -5.22 1.96
N LEU A 83 -4.66 -5.09 1.89
CA LEU A 83 -5.40 -5.02 0.64
C LEU A 83 -4.95 -3.81 -0.21
N LEU A 84 -4.96 -2.61 0.38
CA LEU A 84 -4.51 -1.40 -0.32
C LEU A 84 -3.03 -1.45 -0.68
N ARG A 85 -2.18 -2.07 0.15
CA ARG A 85 -0.76 -2.27 -0.16
C ARG A 85 -0.58 -3.19 -1.36
N PHE A 86 -1.30 -4.31 -1.40
CA PHE A 86 -1.27 -5.28 -2.49
C PHE A 86 -1.65 -4.62 -3.83
N HIS A 87 -2.65 -3.74 -3.82
CA HIS A 87 -3.08 -2.98 -5.00
C HIS A 87 -2.29 -1.69 -5.25
N GLY A 88 -1.24 -1.39 -4.48
CA GLY A 88 -0.44 -0.17 -4.67
C GLY A 88 -1.18 1.13 -4.35
N LEU A 89 -2.30 1.05 -3.64
CA LEU A 89 -3.20 2.16 -3.31
C LEU A 89 -2.79 2.90 -2.03
N LEU A 90 -1.70 2.54 -1.35
CA LEU A 90 -1.24 3.34 -0.22
C LEU A 90 -0.66 4.69 -0.70
N ILE A 91 -1.05 5.76 -0.02
CA ILE A 91 -0.54 7.10 -0.30
C ILE A 91 0.95 7.13 0.02
N ARG A 92 1.78 7.35 -1.00
CA ARG A 92 3.22 7.51 -0.84
C ARG A 92 3.52 8.96 -0.49
N ARG A 93 4.10 9.19 0.68
CA ARG A 93 4.61 10.52 1.04
C ARG A 93 5.94 10.74 0.32
N ARG A 94 5.96 11.58 -0.73
CA ARG A 94 7.21 11.96 -1.38
C ARG A 94 7.98 12.89 -0.44
N LYS A 95 9.20 12.48 -0.03
CA LYS A 95 10.08 13.34 0.76
C LYS A 95 10.48 14.53 -0.10
N LYS A 96 9.97 15.73 0.20
CA LYS A 96 10.41 16.98 -0.43
C LYS A 96 11.59 17.50 0.40
N ILE A 97 12.80 17.40 -0.16
CA ILE A 97 13.97 18.04 0.43
C ILE A 97 13.97 19.49 -0.07
N ALA A 98 13.91 20.45 0.86
CA ALA A 98 14.10 21.85 0.50
C ALA A 98 15.58 22.04 0.13
N ARG A 99 15.86 22.37 -1.13
CA ARG A 99 17.19 22.87 -1.52
C ARG A 99 17.19 24.36 -1.16
N THR A 100 17.83 24.71 -0.05
CA THR A 100 17.95 26.09 0.43
C THR A 100 18.92 26.91 -0.43
N THR A 101 19.87 26.25 -1.09
CA THR A 101 20.88 26.90 -1.94
C THR A 101 20.72 26.45 -3.39
N ASN A 102 20.37 27.38 -4.29
CA ASN A 102 20.41 27.15 -5.73
C ASN A 102 21.78 27.58 -6.29
N SER A 103 22.77 26.70 -6.23
CA SER A 103 24.09 26.94 -6.83
C SER A 103 24.07 26.95 -8.37
N ASN A 104 22.95 26.62 -9.01
CA ASN A 104 22.74 26.69 -10.46
C ASN A 104 21.84 27.88 -10.83
N HIS A 105 22.21 29.09 -10.38
CA HIS A 105 21.54 30.34 -10.74
C HIS A 105 22.37 31.14 -11.77
N PRO A 106 21.73 32.02 -12.57
CA PRO A 106 22.43 32.85 -13.56
C PRO A 106 23.20 34.02 -12.92
N TYR A 107 22.96 34.35 -11.65
CA TYR A 107 23.66 35.44 -10.97
C TYR A 107 25.15 35.14 -10.78
N LYS A 108 25.95 36.21 -10.71
CA LYS A 108 27.38 36.13 -10.44
C LYS A 108 27.63 35.46 -9.09
N ARG A 109 28.45 34.41 -9.09
CA ARG A 109 28.93 33.76 -7.86
C ARG A 109 30.21 34.45 -7.42
N TYR A 110 30.27 34.83 -6.15
CA TYR A 110 31.49 35.34 -5.54
C TYR A 110 32.26 34.18 -4.92
N PRO A 111 33.58 34.06 -5.16
CA PRO A 111 34.39 33.03 -4.53
C PRO A 111 34.47 33.30 -3.02
N ASP A 112 34.57 32.22 -2.25
CA ASP A 112 34.86 32.31 -0.82
C ASP A 112 36.30 32.81 -0.63
N LEU A 113 36.43 34.08 -0.23
CA LEU A 113 37.72 34.77 -0.10
C LEU A 113 38.54 34.27 1.09
N ILE A 114 37.91 33.56 2.04
CA ILE A 114 38.51 33.16 3.31
C ILE A 114 38.96 31.69 3.25
N LYS A 115 38.58 30.95 2.19
CA LYS A 115 38.78 29.50 2.07
C LYS A 115 40.22 29.02 2.28
N ASN A 116 41.22 29.81 1.88
CA ASN A 116 42.64 29.49 2.01
C ASN A 116 43.39 30.44 2.95
N LEU A 117 42.67 31.25 3.73
CA LEU A 117 43.27 32.20 4.66
C LEU A 117 43.55 31.50 5.99
N GLU A 118 44.82 31.45 6.40
CA GLU A 118 45.17 31.05 7.76
C GLU A 118 44.88 32.19 8.74
N VAL A 119 43.93 31.96 9.66
CA VAL A 119 43.58 32.89 10.72
C VAL A 119 44.50 32.64 11.91
N THR A 120 45.36 33.62 12.21
CA THR A 120 46.41 33.53 13.25
C THR A 120 46.04 34.26 14.53
N ARG A 121 45.02 35.14 14.51
CA ARG A 121 44.56 35.91 15.68
C ARG A 121 43.05 36.10 15.68
N SER A 122 42.50 36.42 16.85
CA SER A 122 41.10 36.82 17.01
C SER A 122 40.79 38.11 16.24
N ASN A 123 39.61 38.17 15.61
CA ASN A 123 39.11 39.30 14.81
C ASN A 123 39.91 39.63 13.53
N GLN A 124 40.50 38.64 12.86
CA GLN A 124 41.26 38.84 11.62
C GLN A 124 40.36 38.90 10.36
N VAL A 125 39.14 38.37 10.41
CA VAL A 125 38.16 38.30 9.30
C VAL A 125 36.74 38.37 9.85
#